data_AF-A0A7C7TAN1-F1
#
_entry.id   AF-A0A7C7TAN1-F1
#
_cell.length_a   1.000
_cell.length_b   1.000
_cell.length_c   1.000
_cell.angle_alpha   90.00
_cell.angle_beta   90.00
_cell.angle_gamma   90.00
#
_symmetry.space_group_name_H-M   'P 1'
#
loop_
_entity.id
_entity.type
_entity.pdbx_description
1 polymer ?
#
loop_
_entity_poly.entity_id
_entity_poly.type
_entity_poly.pdbx_seq_one_letter_code
_entity_poly.pdbx_strand_id
1 'polypeptide(L)'
;MKVDLHIHTSASDGAWSAEAVVQGAASGGLDVIAIADHDTTASFSVAEAVGSEVRVQVIPAIEVSSMYHGRSIHILGYFVDPVSEVLLNHRVRATKHRETRMREMLNRLTEAGILVTYQDVKAEAGPDGGVLGRPHLAKALVKAGHAASVPDAFNSFIGDESQFFVPTDLLDATEAVQLILASGGIPVWAHPPRDIVDVLLPELISSGLQGIEVYRPSHRPKDVMRLEAICSEKGLLCSGGSDWHSPDAGRSLGDFFVGAVEIEDLLRVGGI
;
A
#
# COMPACT_ATOMS: atom_id res chain seq x y z
N MET A 1 -21.70 2.88 8.71
CA MET A 1 -20.28 2.90 9.09
C MET A 1 -19.48 3.52 7.96
N LYS A 2 -18.55 4.40 8.27
CA LYS A 2 -17.56 4.98 7.35
C LYS A 2 -16.28 4.17 7.42
N VAL A 3 -15.80 3.73 6.26
CA VAL A 3 -14.70 2.76 6.17
C VAL A 3 -13.58 3.30 5.27
N ASP A 4 -12.33 3.06 5.67
CA ASP A 4 -11.15 3.28 4.83
C ASP A 4 -10.17 2.12 4.94
N LEU A 5 -10.08 1.29 3.89
CA LEU A 5 -9.33 0.03 3.92
C LEU A 5 -7.94 0.12 3.28
N HIS A 6 -7.37 1.31 3.12
CA HIS A 6 -6.03 1.43 2.53
C HIS A 6 -5.29 2.64 3.10
N ILE A 7 -4.62 2.44 4.23
CA ILE A 7 -3.88 3.48 4.95
C ILE A 7 -2.48 2.96 5.30
N HIS A 8 -1.49 3.83 5.13
CA HIS A 8 -0.09 3.57 5.42
C HIS A 8 0.39 4.31 6.68
N THR A 9 1.33 3.70 7.38
CA THR A 9 1.98 4.26 8.56
C THR A 9 3.48 4.37 8.34
N SER A 10 4.19 4.94 9.31
CA SER A 10 5.65 4.98 9.37
C SER A 10 6.32 3.60 9.51
N ALA A 11 5.56 2.51 9.67
CA ALA A 11 6.10 1.16 9.54
C ALA A 11 6.49 0.83 8.09
N SER A 12 5.92 1.54 7.11
CA SER A 12 6.34 1.53 5.72
C SER A 12 6.75 2.93 5.26
N ASP A 13 5.97 3.63 4.44
CA ASP A 13 6.28 4.94 3.87
C ASP A 13 5.25 6.04 4.18
N GLY A 14 4.29 5.74 5.08
CA GLY A 14 3.44 6.72 5.72
C GLY A 14 4.23 7.67 6.63
N ALA A 15 3.70 8.87 6.84
CA ALA A 15 4.33 9.93 7.62
C ALA A 15 4.01 9.86 9.11
N TRP A 16 2.93 9.18 9.49
CA TRP A 16 2.43 9.12 10.87
C TRP A 16 2.61 7.72 11.45
N SER A 17 2.84 7.66 12.76
CA SER A 17 2.85 6.40 13.50
C SER A 17 1.47 5.74 13.46
N ALA A 18 1.43 4.43 13.70
CA ALA A 18 0.18 3.68 13.81
C ALA A 18 -0.79 4.32 14.82
N GLU A 19 -0.29 4.77 15.97
CA GLU A 19 -1.08 5.50 16.97
C GLU A 19 -1.69 6.79 16.40
N ALA A 20 -0.86 7.64 15.78
CA ALA A 20 -1.31 8.90 15.22
C ALA A 20 -2.31 8.71 14.07
N VAL A 21 -2.12 7.67 13.25
CA VAL A 21 -3.08 7.29 12.19
C VAL A 21 -4.43 6.93 12.78
N VAL A 22 -4.48 6.07 13.81
CA VAL A 22 -5.74 5.64 14.43
C VAL A 22 -6.44 6.80 15.14
N GLN A 23 -5.69 7.66 15.85
CA GLN A 23 -6.23 8.89 16.45
C GLN A 23 -6.78 9.86 15.39
N GLY A 24 -6.06 9.98 14.27
CA GLY A 24 -6.50 10.74 13.10
C GLY A 24 -7.79 10.19 12.51
N ALA A 25 -7.92 8.87 12.40
CA ALA A 25 -9.11 8.19 11.88
C ALA A 25 -10.33 8.44 12.76
N ALA A 26 -10.16 8.32 14.08
CA ALA A 26 -11.20 8.65 15.05
C ALA A 26 -11.64 10.11 14.94
N SER A 27 -10.67 11.03 14.83
CA SER A 27 -10.94 12.46 14.68
C SER A 27 -11.64 12.80 13.36
N GLY A 28 -11.33 12.07 12.29
CA GLY A 28 -12.00 12.14 10.99
C GLY A 28 -13.37 11.47 10.95
N GLY A 29 -13.76 10.78 12.04
CA GLY A 29 -15.04 10.10 12.18
C GLY A 29 -15.15 8.81 11.35
N LEU A 30 -14.04 8.12 11.10
CA LEU A 30 -14.05 6.78 10.53
C LEU A 30 -14.43 5.76 11.60
N ASP A 31 -15.23 4.76 11.24
CA ASP A 31 -15.66 3.69 12.14
C ASP A 31 -14.74 2.46 12.02
N VAL A 32 -14.28 2.16 10.80
CA VAL A 32 -13.46 1.00 10.47
C VAL A 32 -12.31 1.42 9.57
N ILE A 33 -11.09 0.99 9.90
CA ILE A 33 -9.90 1.20 9.06
C ILE A 33 -9.13 -0.09 8.84
N ALA A 34 -8.34 -0.14 7.77
CA ALA A 34 -7.28 -1.15 7.62
C ALA A 34 -5.93 -0.44 7.45
N ILE A 35 -4.94 -0.87 8.23
CA ILE A 35 -3.56 -0.43 8.06
C ILE A 35 -2.87 -1.44 7.15
N ALA A 36 -2.55 -1.01 5.93
CA ALA A 36 -2.07 -1.84 4.84
C ALA A 36 -0.63 -1.47 4.47
N ASP A 37 0.25 -1.36 5.46
CA ASP A 37 1.65 -1.02 5.25
C ASP A 37 2.32 -1.92 4.21
N HIS A 38 3.22 -1.35 3.40
CA HIS A 38 3.96 -2.09 2.40
C HIS A 38 4.82 -3.22 3.00
N ASP A 39 4.53 -4.45 2.59
CA ASP A 39 5.27 -5.68 2.93
C ASP A 39 5.43 -5.96 4.44
N THR A 40 4.62 -5.33 5.31
CA THR A 40 4.70 -5.54 6.75
C THR A 40 3.37 -5.36 7.47
N THR A 41 3.18 -6.13 8.54
CA THR A 41 2.05 -6.02 9.50
C THR A 41 2.50 -5.45 10.86
N ALA A 42 3.71 -4.89 10.94
CA ALA A 42 4.36 -4.54 12.21
C ALA A 42 3.61 -3.48 13.03
N SER A 43 2.81 -2.65 12.37
CA SER A 43 1.99 -1.59 12.98
C SER A 43 0.70 -2.12 13.64
N PHE A 44 0.27 -3.33 13.31
CA PHE A 44 -1.07 -3.81 13.65
C PHE A 44 -1.34 -3.86 15.15
N SER A 45 -0.44 -4.43 15.96
CA SER A 45 -0.66 -4.60 17.40
C SER A 45 -0.84 -3.27 18.14
N VAL A 46 -0.06 -2.25 17.76
CA VAL A 46 -0.20 -0.88 18.30
C VAL A 46 -1.51 -0.27 17.84
N ALA A 47 -1.85 -0.41 16.56
CA ALA A 47 -3.06 0.15 15.99
C ALA A 47 -4.34 -0.45 16.60
N GLU A 48 -4.37 -1.77 16.79
CA GLU A 48 -5.50 -2.48 17.41
C GLU A 48 -5.73 -2.02 18.85
N ALA A 49 -4.64 -1.87 19.63
CA ALA A 49 -4.72 -1.38 21.00
C ALA A 49 -5.30 0.03 21.07
N VAL A 50 -4.77 0.96 20.26
CA VAL A 50 -5.26 2.35 20.21
C VAL A 50 -6.69 2.41 19.67
N GLY A 51 -7.02 1.61 18.66
CA GLY A 51 -8.35 1.55 18.04
C GLY A 51 -9.42 1.15 19.04
N SER A 52 -9.10 0.20 19.93
CA SER A 52 -9.98 -0.21 21.03
C SER A 52 -10.28 0.94 22.00
N GLU A 53 -9.32 1.82 22.26
CA GLU A 53 -9.49 2.97 23.16
C GLU A 53 -10.36 4.07 22.53
N VAL A 54 -10.17 4.34 21.24
CA VAL A 54 -10.87 5.42 20.51
C VAL A 54 -12.12 4.95 19.75
N ARG A 55 -12.49 3.66 19.88
CA ARG A 55 -13.64 3.02 19.22
C ARG A 55 -13.59 3.05 17.69
N VAL A 56 -12.40 2.85 17.15
CA VAL A 56 -12.17 2.61 15.72
C VAL A 56 -11.76 1.16 15.55
N GLN A 57 -12.51 0.40 14.75
CA GLN A 57 -12.15 -0.97 14.46
C GLN A 57 -11.00 -1.01 13.46
N VAL A 58 -9.91 -1.70 13.80
CA VAL A 58 -8.74 -1.85 12.94
C VAL A 58 -8.71 -3.27 12.38
N ILE A 59 -8.78 -3.40 11.06
CA ILE A 59 -8.63 -4.67 10.35
C ILE A 59 -7.14 -4.94 10.12
N PRO A 60 -6.63 -6.15 10.44
CA PRO A 60 -5.26 -6.52 10.10
C PRO A 60 -5.13 -6.62 8.58
N ALA A 61 -4.20 -5.85 8.03
CA ALA A 61 -3.95 -5.82 6.60
C ALA A 61 -2.47 -5.62 6.26
N ILE A 62 -2.17 -5.78 4.97
CA ILE A 62 -0.84 -5.60 4.38
C ILE A 62 -1.01 -5.24 2.90
N GLU A 63 -0.15 -4.38 2.35
CA GLU A 63 -0.03 -4.21 0.90
C GLU A 63 1.24 -4.92 0.42
N VAL A 64 1.07 -6.05 -0.27
CA VAL A 64 2.19 -6.86 -0.76
C VAL A 64 2.71 -6.28 -2.08
N SER A 65 3.99 -5.94 -2.11
CA SER A 65 4.67 -5.48 -3.32
C SER A 65 5.00 -6.65 -4.23
N SER A 66 4.65 -6.53 -5.50
CA SER A 66 4.85 -7.57 -6.51
C SER A 66 5.08 -6.97 -7.90
N MET A 67 5.38 -7.84 -8.86
CA MET A 67 5.70 -7.45 -10.22
C MET A 67 4.83 -8.20 -11.24
N TYR A 68 4.59 -7.56 -12.38
CA TYR A 68 4.08 -8.22 -13.59
C TYR A 68 4.78 -7.63 -14.81
N HIS A 69 5.57 -8.44 -15.52
CA HIS A 69 6.35 -8.02 -16.70
C HIS A 69 7.11 -6.69 -16.52
N GLY A 70 7.79 -6.53 -15.37
CA GLY A 70 8.58 -5.33 -15.07
C GLY A 70 7.78 -4.14 -14.54
N ARG A 71 6.45 -4.27 -14.37
CA ARG A 71 5.59 -3.25 -13.74
C ARG A 71 5.28 -3.59 -12.29
N SER A 72 5.23 -2.56 -11.45
CA SER A 72 4.83 -2.70 -10.04
C SER A 72 3.33 -3.00 -9.96
N ILE A 73 2.98 -4.08 -9.26
CA ILE A 73 1.60 -4.47 -8.96
C ILE A 73 1.51 -4.67 -7.45
N HIS A 74 0.44 -4.17 -6.82
CA HIS A 74 0.23 -4.37 -5.39
C HIS A 74 -1.04 -5.15 -5.12
N ILE A 75 -0.96 -6.08 -4.17
CA ILE A 75 -2.10 -6.87 -3.71
C ILE A 75 -2.31 -6.58 -2.22
N LEU A 76 -3.48 -6.07 -1.88
CA LEU A 76 -3.93 -5.89 -0.51
C LEU A 76 -4.33 -7.24 0.07
N GLY A 77 -3.87 -7.55 1.26
CA GLY A 77 -4.35 -8.66 2.07
C GLY A 77 -5.15 -8.12 3.23
N TYR A 78 -6.44 -8.47 3.31
CA TYR A 78 -7.30 -8.13 4.45
C TYR A 78 -7.54 -9.33 5.36
N PHE A 79 -7.77 -9.09 6.65
CA PHE A 79 -8.05 -10.13 7.63
C PHE A 79 -6.94 -11.20 7.71
N VAL A 80 -5.70 -10.78 7.44
CA VAL A 80 -4.53 -11.66 7.54
C VAL A 80 -4.22 -12.00 8.99
N ASP A 81 -3.58 -13.13 9.25
CA ASP A 81 -2.90 -13.36 10.54
C ASP A 81 -1.59 -12.53 10.56
N PRO A 82 -1.53 -11.44 11.36
CA PRO A 82 -0.41 -10.50 11.33
C PRO A 82 0.89 -11.09 11.89
N VAL A 83 0.81 -12.21 12.63
CA VAL A 83 1.97 -12.91 13.20
C VAL A 83 2.26 -14.24 12.49
N SER A 84 1.55 -14.53 11.38
CA SER A 84 1.80 -15.73 10.59
C SER A 84 3.25 -15.79 10.11
N GLU A 85 3.82 -16.99 10.16
CA GLU A 85 5.22 -17.21 9.78
C GLU A 85 5.50 -16.78 8.34
N VAL A 86 4.52 -16.95 7.43
CA VAL A 86 4.63 -16.56 6.02
C VAL A 86 4.82 -15.06 5.84
N LEU A 87 4.07 -14.21 6.58
CA LEU A 87 4.21 -12.76 6.49
C LEU A 87 5.46 -12.26 7.21
N LEU A 88 5.82 -12.87 8.34
CA LEU A 88 7.07 -12.53 9.05
C LEU A 88 8.30 -12.82 8.17
N ASN A 89 8.32 -13.98 7.50
CA ASN A 89 9.38 -14.33 6.55
C ASN A 89 9.36 -13.44 5.31
N HIS A 90 8.17 -13.10 4.80
CA HIS A 90 8.04 -12.12 3.70
C HIS A 90 8.65 -10.78 4.06
N ARG A 91 8.30 -10.22 5.22
CA ARG A 91 8.87 -8.95 5.72
C ARG A 91 10.40 -8.98 5.73
N VAL A 92 11.00 -10.03 6.28
CA VAL A 92 12.47 -10.16 6.32
C VAL A 92 13.08 -10.14 4.91
N ARG A 93 12.48 -10.87 3.96
CA ARG A 93 12.92 -10.85 2.56
C ARG A 93 12.73 -9.47 1.95
N ALA A 94 11.56 -8.87 2.11
CA ALA A 94 11.21 -7.58 1.53
C ALA A 94 12.13 -6.47 1.99
N THR A 95 12.39 -6.37 3.30
CA THR A 95 13.33 -5.39 3.86
C THR A 95 14.72 -5.51 3.24
N LYS A 96 15.26 -6.74 3.11
CA LYS A 96 16.58 -6.96 2.52
C LYS A 96 16.63 -6.58 1.03
N HIS A 97 15.61 -6.95 0.26
CA HIS A 97 15.55 -6.61 -1.16
C HIS A 97 15.42 -5.10 -1.37
N ARG A 98 14.59 -4.43 -0.56
CA ARG A 98 14.41 -2.98 -0.63
C ARG A 98 15.67 -2.20 -0.24
N GLU A 99 16.42 -2.66 0.76
CA GLU A 99 17.74 -2.07 1.06
C GLU A 99 18.71 -2.23 -0.11
N THR A 100 18.80 -3.44 -0.67
CA THR A 100 19.70 -3.73 -1.81
C THR A 100 19.33 -2.87 -3.02
N ARG A 101 18.05 -2.84 -3.35
CA ARG A 101 17.46 -2.00 -4.41
C ARG A 101 17.75 -0.52 -4.19
N MET A 102 17.56 -0.02 -2.97
CA MET A 102 17.79 1.39 -2.65
C MET A 102 19.25 1.77 -2.89
N ARG A 103 20.20 0.92 -2.46
CA ARG A 103 21.63 1.14 -2.70
C ARG A 103 21.97 1.18 -4.19
N GLU A 104 21.39 0.28 -4.97
CA GLU A 104 21.58 0.26 -6.43
C GLU A 104 21.01 1.53 -7.09
N MET A 105 19.80 1.95 -6.73
CA MET A 105 19.23 3.20 -7.24
C MET A 105 20.11 4.42 -6.91
N LEU A 106 20.64 4.49 -5.68
CA LEU A 106 21.54 5.57 -5.25
C LEU A 106 22.88 5.54 -6.01
N ASN A 107 23.41 4.36 -6.32
CA ASN A 107 24.62 4.23 -7.14
C ASN A 107 24.39 4.81 -8.55
N ARG A 108 23.28 4.45 -9.21
CA ARG A 108 22.94 4.97 -10.54
C ARG A 108 22.73 6.48 -10.55
N LEU A 109 22.06 7.01 -9.51
CA LEU A 109 21.91 8.46 -9.33
C LEU A 109 23.27 9.15 -9.16
N THR A 110 24.16 8.57 -8.35
CA THR A 110 25.51 9.10 -8.11
C THR A 110 26.35 9.13 -9.38
N GLU A 111 26.29 8.08 -10.21
CA GLU A 111 26.96 8.03 -11.52
C GLU A 111 26.49 9.12 -12.48
N ALA A 112 25.22 9.56 -12.34
CA ALA A 112 24.65 10.68 -13.08
C ALA A 112 24.90 12.05 -12.43
N GLY A 113 25.68 12.12 -11.35
CA GLY A 113 25.98 13.37 -10.63
C GLY A 113 24.89 13.84 -9.67
N ILE A 114 23.88 13.01 -9.39
CA ILE A 114 22.80 13.31 -8.46
C ILE A 114 23.17 12.74 -7.10
N LEU A 115 23.64 13.60 -6.21
CA LEU A 115 24.19 13.20 -4.91
C LEU A 115 23.09 13.16 -3.84
N VAL A 116 22.72 11.94 -3.44
CA VAL A 116 21.90 11.61 -2.27
C VAL A 116 22.51 10.37 -1.63
N THR A 117 22.61 10.31 -0.30
CA THR A 117 23.19 9.16 0.41
C THR A 117 22.10 8.24 0.97
N TYR A 118 22.48 7.01 1.30
CA TYR A 118 21.59 6.08 2.00
C TYR A 118 21.12 6.64 3.36
N GLN A 119 21.97 7.43 4.04
CA GLN A 119 21.58 8.04 5.32
C GLN A 119 20.56 9.16 5.14
N ASP A 120 20.64 9.91 4.04
CA ASP A 120 19.63 10.92 3.71
C ASP A 120 18.27 10.26 3.51
N VAL A 121 18.22 9.16 2.74
CA VAL A 121 16.99 8.38 2.54
C VAL A 121 16.46 7.81 3.86
N LYS A 122 17.35 7.23 4.68
CA LYS A 122 16.96 6.65 5.96
C LYS A 122 16.41 7.69 6.93
N ALA A 123 16.94 8.92 6.92
CA ALA A 123 16.44 10.01 7.74
C ALA A 123 14.99 10.37 7.41
N GLU A 124 14.57 10.21 6.15
CA GLU A 124 13.19 10.49 5.71
C GLU A 124 12.19 9.39 6.10
N ALA A 125 12.65 8.19 6.50
CA ALA A 125 11.79 7.13 7.04
C ALA A 125 11.43 7.32 8.53
N GLY A 126 12.02 8.33 9.18
CA GLY A 126 11.71 8.66 10.57
C GLY A 126 12.24 7.64 11.60
N PRO A 127 11.86 7.83 12.87
CA PRO A 127 12.41 7.06 14.00
C PRO A 127 11.96 5.60 14.02
N ASP A 128 10.79 5.30 13.45
CA ASP A 128 10.25 3.93 13.39
C ASP A 128 11.04 3.06 12.41
N GLY A 129 11.84 3.68 11.52
CA GLY A 129 12.79 2.98 10.66
C GLY A 129 12.10 2.00 9.71
N GLY A 130 10.90 2.37 9.24
CA GLY A 130 10.05 1.56 8.39
C GLY A 130 10.71 1.06 7.11
N VAL A 131 9.99 0.19 6.41
CA VAL A 131 10.46 -0.44 5.18
C VAL A 131 10.78 0.63 4.12
N LEU A 132 12.08 0.77 3.78
CA LEU A 132 12.52 1.79 2.82
C LEU A 132 11.89 1.59 1.43
N GLY A 133 11.62 2.70 0.76
CA GLY A 133 10.85 2.74 -0.47
C GLY A 133 11.19 3.98 -1.29
N ARG A 134 10.72 4.01 -2.53
CA ARG A 134 10.90 5.18 -3.41
C ARG A 134 10.36 6.48 -2.82
N PRO A 135 9.26 6.51 -2.06
CA PRO A 135 8.79 7.75 -1.45
C PRO A 135 9.82 8.39 -0.51
N HIS A 136 10.59 7.59 0.23
CA HIS A 136 11.69 8.09 1.06
C HIS A 136 12.82 8.72 0.21
N LEU A 137 13.18 8.07 -0.91
CA LEU A 137 14.15 8.61 -1.85
C LEU A 137 13.64 9.89 -2.52
N ALA A 138 12.36 9.98 -2.85
CA ALA A 138 11.75 11.20 -3.38
C ALA A 138 11.87 12.36 -2.39
N LYS A 139 11.54 12.14 -1.10
CA LYS A 139 11.71 13.14 -0.04
C LYS A 139 13.17 13.59 0.08
N ALA A 140 14.11 12.66 0.04
CA ALA A 140 15.54 12.96 0.11
C ALA A 140 16.03 13.76 -1.12
N LEU A 141 15.56 13.44 -2.32
CA LEU A 141 15.86 14.18 -3.55
C LEU A 141 15.32 15.62 -3.49
N VAL A 142 14.11 15.80 -2.98
CA VAL A 142 13.53 17.14 -2.79
C VAL A 142 14.35 17.96 -1.79
N LYS A 143 14.69 17.36 -0.65
CA LYS A 143 15.48 18.01 0.40
C LYS A 143 16.89 18.37 -0.05
N ALA A 144 17.50 17.54 -0.91
CA ALA A 144 18.79 17.81 -1.53
C ALA A 144 18.72 18.85 -2.67
N GLY A 145 17.52 19.31 -3.03
CA GLY A 145 17.32 20.33 -4.08
C GLY A 145 17.33 19.80 -5.51
N HIS A 146 17.30 18.47 -5.71
CA HIS A 146 17.27 17.85 -7.04
C HIS A 146 15.87 17.83 -7.65
N ALA A 147 14.82 17.89 -6.83
CA ALA A 147 13.42 17.90 -7.27
C ALA A 147 12.61 18.98 -6.53
N ALA A 148 11.61 19.55 -7.19
CA ALA A 148 10.75 20.59 -6.61
C ALA A 148 9.67 20.02 -5.67
N SER A 149 9.32 18.74 -5.83
CA SER A 149 8.28 18.06 -5.04
C SER A 149 8.41 16.54 -5.15
N VAL A 150 7.71 15.78 -4.30
CA VAL A 150 7.69 14.31 -4.39
C VAL A 150 7.18 13.83 -5.76
N PRO A 151 6.06 14.35 -6.31
CA PRO A 151 5.64 14.01 -7.67
C PRO A 151 6.70 14.30 -8.74
N ASP A 152 7.39 15.45 -8.64
CA ASP A 152 8.49 15.78 -9.55
C ASP A 152 9.64 14.78 -9.42
N ALA A 153 10.00 14.36 -8.20
CA ALA A 153 11.03 13.35 -8.00
C ALA A 153 10.67 12.02 -8.67
N PHE A 154 9.41 11.57 -8.58
CA PHE A 154 8.92 10.39 -9.29
C PHE A 154 8.98 10.57 -10.81
N ASN A 155 8.51 11.70 -11.34
CA ASN A 155 8.49 11.95 -12.78
C ASN A 155 9.91 12.08 -13.38
N SER A 156 10.82 12.71 -12.65
CA SER A 156 12.13 13.10 -13.17
C SER A 156 13.23 12.08 -12.89
N PHE A 157 13.10 11.28 -11.82
CA PHE A 157 14.22 10.45 -11.34
C PHE A 157 13.86 9.00 -10.99
N ILE A 158 12.69 8.70 -10.41
CA ILE A 158 12.51 7.38 -9.76
C ILE A 158 11.23 6.62 -10.13
N GLY A 159 10.46 7.13 -11.08
CA GLY A 159 9.31 6.45 -11.68
C GLY A 159 9.70 5.20 -12.46
N ASP A 160 8.72 4.38 -12.81
CA ASP A 160 8.95 3.05 -13.41
C ASP A 160 9.71 3.10 -14.75
N GLU A 161 9.58 4.20 -15.50
CA GLU A 161 10.28 4.43 -16.78
C GLU A 161 11.65 5.10 -16.63
N SER A 162 12.09 5.40 -15.39
CA SER A 162 13.37 6.05 -15.15
C SER A 162 14.55 5.10 -15.37
N GLN A 163 15.64 5.61 -15.95
CA GLN A 163 16.92 4.87 -16.02
C GLN A 163 17.49 4.50 -14.62
N PHE A 164 17.12 5.27 -13.59
CA PHE A 164 17.54 5.01 -12.21
C PHE A 164 16.62 4.01 -11.50
N PHE A 165 15.53 3.59 -12.14
CA PHE A 165 14.62 2.61 -11.57
C PHE A 165 15.26 1.23 -11.53
N VAL A 166 15.03 0.56 -10.41
CA VAL A 166 15.36 -0.84 -10.19
C VAL A 166 14.06 -1.48 -9.71
N PRO A 167 13.59 -2.59 -10.30
CA PRO A 167 12.40 -3.27 -9.81
C PRO A 167 12.66 -3.86 -8.41
N THR A 168 11.62 -3.87 -7.59
CA THR A 168 11.65 -4.65 -6.33
C THR A 168 11.31 -6.09 -6.70
N ASP A 169 12.31 -6.83 -7.16
CA ASP A 169 12.19 -8.23 -7.57
C ASP A 169 11.96 -9.12 -6.35
N LEU A 170 10.70 -9.23 -5.93
CA LEU A 170 10.29 -9.75 -4.62
C LEU A 170 9.33 -10.93 -4.78
N LEU A 171 8.25 -10.72 -5.54
CA LEU A 171 7.22 -11.69 -5.90
C LEU A 171 6.60 -11.32 -7.24
N ASP A 172 6.16 -12.31 -8.00
CA ASP A 172 5.19 -12.10 -9.07
C ASP A 172 3.80 -11.81 -8.47
N ALA A 173 2.94 -11.09 -9.21
CA ALA A 173 1.62 -10.69 -8.71
C ALA A 173 0.74 -11.88 -8.28
N THR A 174 0.85 -13.02 -8.96
CA THR A 174 0.15 -14.26 -8.58
C THR A 174 0.71 -14.88 -7.31
N GLU A 175 2.02 -14.76 -7.06
CA GLU A 175 2.64 -15.22 -5.81
C GLU A 175 2.24 -14.35 -4.62
N ALA A 176 2.04 -13.04 -4.82
CA ALA A 176 1.52 -12.15 -3.79
C ALA A 176 0.08 -12.53 -3.36
N VAL A 177 -0.77 -12.92 -4.31
CA VAL A 177 -2.10 -13.47 -4.01
C VAL A 177 -1.97 -14.74 -3.14
N GLN A 178 -1.08 -15.66 -3.51
CA GLN A 178 -0.85 -16.90 -2.77
C GLN A 178 -0.27 -16.67 -1.37
N LEU A 179 0.61 -15.69 -1.21
CA LEU A 179 1.14 -15.30 0.10
C LEU A 179 0.02 -14.88 1.07
N ILE A 180 -0.91 -14.06 0.59
CA ILE A 180 -2.03 -13.56 1.39
C ILE A 180 -2.97 -14.70 1.77
N LEU A 181 -3.31 -15.58 0.82
CA LEU A 181 -4.09 -16.79 1.09
C LEU A 181 -3.42 -17.68 2.15
N ALA A 182 -2.10 -17.86 2.06
CA ALA A 182 -1.32 -18.64 3.03
C ALA A 182 -1.28 -18.00 4.42
N SER A 183 -1.48 -16.68 4.54
CA SER A 183 -1.66 -15.99 5.82
C SER A 183 -3.09 -16.03 6.36
N GLY A 184 -4.01 -16.70 5.65
CA GLY A 184 -5.43 -16.79 6.01
C GLY A 184 -6.27 -15.55 5.63
N GLY A 185 -5.70 -14.64 4.84
CA GLY A 185 -6.36 -13.39 4.47
C GLY A 185 -7.07 -13.44 3.11
N ILE A 186 -7.69 -12.31 2.77
CA ILE A 186 -8.45 -12.07 1.55
C ILE A 186 -7.59 -11.23 0.59
N PRO A 187 -7.12 -11.80 -0.54
CA PRO A 187 -6.34 -11.06 -1.54
C PRO A 187 -7.23 -10.18 -2.42
N VAL A 188 -6.90 -8.89 -2.48
CA VAL A 188 -7.60 -7.85 -3.21
C VAL A 188 -6.61 -7.06 -4.08
N TRP A 189 -6.91 -6.86 -5.36
CA TRP A 189 -6.01 -6.13 -6.24
C TRP A 189 -6.10 -4.62 -5.94
N ALA A 190 -5.03 -4.06 -5.39
CA ALA A 190 -4.90 -2.64 -5.11
C ALA A 190 -4.79 -1.85 -6.42
N HIS A 191 -5.46 -0.71 -6.45
CA HIS A 191 -5.39 0.31 -7.50
C HIS A 191 -5.11 -0.19 -8.95
N PRO A 192 -5.94 -1.11 -9.49
CA PRO A 192 -5.65 -1.81 -10.74
C PRO A 192 -5.38 -0.85 -11.90
N PRO A 193 -4.24 -0.95 -12.60
CA PRO A 193 -3.95 -0.06 -13.71
C PRO A 193 -4.87 -0.34 -14.90
N ARG A 194 -5.49 0.71 -15.43
CA ARG A 194 -6.58 0.61 -16.41
C ARG A 194 -6.19 -0.08 -17.72
N ASP A 195 -4.92 0.01 -18.10
CA ASP A 195 -4.38 -0.49 -19.35
C ASP A 195 -4.04 -1.99 -19.32
N ILE A 196 -3.90 -2.58 -18.13
CA ILE A 196 -3.59 -4.01 -17.97
C ILE A 196 -4.67 -4.79 -17.22
N VAL A 197 -5.71 -4.14 -16.69
CA VAL A 197 -6.75 -4.79 -15.88
C VAL A 197 -7.38 -5.98 -16.60
N ASP A 198 -7.76 -5.85 -17.87
CA ASP A 198 -8.41 -6.95 -18.61
C ASP A 198 -7.44 -8.09 -18.95
N VAL A 199 -6.13 -7.81 -18.96
CA VAL A 199 -5.07 -8.76 -19.32
C VAL A 199 -4.62 -9.57 -18.11
N LEU A 200 -4.33 -8.90 -17.00
CA LEU A 200 -3.77 -9.52 -15.79
C LEU A 200 -4.86 -10.12 -14.89
N LEU A 201 -6.07 -9.58 -14.89
CA LEU A 201 -7.14 -10.05 -13.98
C LEU A 201 -7.43 -11.56 -14.09
N PRO A 202 -7.53 -12.18 -15.29
CA PRO A 202 -7.75 -13.63 -15.39
C PRO A 202 -6.65 -14.47 -14.74
N GLU A 203 -5.39 -14.03 -14.81
CA GLU A 203 -4.26 -14.70 -14.16
C GLU A 203 -4.37 -14.59 -12.64
N LEU A 204 -4.69 -13.39 -12.12
CA LEU A 204 -4.88 -13.17 -10.69
C LEU A 204 -6.06 -13.98 -10.14
N ILE A 205 -7.20 -14.00 -10.83
CA ILE A 205 -8.36 -14.84 -10.46
C ILE A 205 -7.96 -16.32 -10.42
N SER A 206 -7.21 -16.79 -11.40
CA SER A 206 -6.75 -18.18 -11.45
C SER A 206 -5.80 -18.51 -10.29
N SER A 207 -5.08 -17.52 -9.78
CA SER A 207 -4.28 -17.63 -8.55
C SER A 207 -5.08 -17.41 -7.26
N GLY A 208 -6.40 -17.27 -7.31
CA GLY A 208 -7.25 -17.17 -6.13
C GLY A 208 -7.48 -15.74 -5.61
N LEU A 209 -7.30 -14.72 -6.46
CA LEU A 209 -7.72 -13.35 -6.15
C LEU A 209 -9.22 -13.32 -5.80
N GLN A 210 -9.58 -12.59 -4.74
CA GLN A 210 -10.95 -12.55 -4.22
C GLN A 210 -11.63 -11.19 -4.37
N GLY A 211 -10.88 -10.11 -4.60
CA GLY A 211 -11.48 -8.79 -4.76
C GLY A 211 -10.64 -7.80 -5.56
N ILE A 212 -11.22 -6.62 -5.78
CA ILE A 212 -10.57 -5.47 -6.42
C ILE A 212 -10.85 -4.20 -5.60
N GLU A 213 -9.86 -3.33 -5.50
CA GLU A 213 -10.04 -1.98 -4.95
C GLU A 213 -10.76 -1.08 -5.95
N VAL A 214 -12.05 -0.85 -5.69
CA VAL A 214 -12.99 -0.17 -6.58
C VAL A 214 -13.08 1.31 -6.23
N TYR A 215 -13.21 1.65 -4.95
CA TYR A 215 -13.45 3.03 -4.53
C TYR A 215 -12.16 3.68 -4.07
N ARG A 216 -11.75 4.73 -4.78
CA ARG A 216 -10.58 5.54 -4.44
C ARG A 216 -10.85 7.01 -4.71
N PRO A 217 -10.17 7.93 -4.00
CA PRO A 217 -10.28 9.37 -4.28
C PRO A 217 -9.91 9.78 -5.71
N SER A 218 -9.03 9.01 -6.38
CA SER A 218 -8.56 9.30 -7.74
C SER A 218 -9.47 8.71 -8.84
N HIS A 219 -10.45 7.89 -8.47
CA HIS A 219 -11.38 7.29 -9.41
C HIS A 219 -12.52 8.24 -9.78
N ARG A 220 -12.78 8.34 -11.09
CA ARG A 220 -13.98 9.02 -11.59
C ARG A 220 -15.16 8.04 -11.56
N PRO A 221 -16.42 8.52 -11.60
CA PRO A 221 -17.59 7.65 -11.59
C PRO A 221 -17.56 6.53 -12.65
N LYS A 222 -17.06 6.81 -13.85
CA LYS A 222 -16.91 5.80 -14.92
C LYS A 222 -15.87 4.71 -14.61
N ASP A 223 -14.84 5.05 -13.84
CA ASP A 223 -13.79 4.10 -13.45
C ASP A 223 -14.36 3.18 -12.35
N VAL A 224 -15.11 3.73 -11.39
CA VAL A 224 -15.87 2.97 -10.37
C VAL A 224 -16.87 2.01 -11.02
N MET A 225 -17.78 2.52 -11.86
CA MET A 225 -18.79 1.70 -12.54
C MET A 225 -18.19 0.53 -13.34
N ARG A 226 -17.03 0.75 -13.97
CA ARG A 226 -16.33 -0.30 -14.71
C ARG A 226 -15.85 -1.41 -13.77
N LEU A 227 -15.23 -1.04 -12.65
CA LEU A 227 -14.68 -2.02 -11.70
C LEU A 227 -15.80 -2.73 -10.93
N GLU A 228 -16.89 -2.04 -10.56
CA GLU A 228 -18.09 -2.67 -9.99
C GLU A 228 -18.69 -3.71 -10.94
N ALA A 229 -18.80 -3.37 -12.24
CA ALA A 229 -19.29 -4.31 -13.25
C ALA A 229 -18.38 -5.54 -13.38
N ILE A 230 -17.06 -5.35 -13.33
CA ILE A 230 -16.09 -6.46 -13.31
C ILE A 230 -16.28 -7.33 -12.07
N CYS A 231 -16.40 -6.72 -10.88
CA CYS A 231 -16.63 -7.44 -9.64
C CYS A 231 -17.92 -8.28 -9.70
N SER A 232 -19.02 -7.68 -10.18
CA SER A 232 -20.29 -8.36 -10.35
C SER A 232 -20.22 -9.51 -11.36
N GLU A 233 -19.59 -9.31 -12.52
CA GLU A 233 -19.47 -10.34 -13.56
C GLU A 233 -18.61 -11.54 -13.12
N LYS A 234 -17.53 -11.27 -12.37
CA LYS A 234 -16.55 -12.29 -11.96
C LYS A 234 -16.79 -12.85 -10.56
N GLY A 235 -17.77 -12.34 -9.82
CA GLY A 235 -18.03 -12.73 -8.43
C GLY A 235 -16.91 -12.31 -7.46
N LEU A 236 -16.28 -11.17 -7.71
CA LEU A 236 -15.22 -10.60 -6.86
C LEU A 236 -15.79 -9.60 -5.86
N LEU A 237 -15.12 -9.48 -4.72
CA LEU A 237 -15.43 -8.51 -3.68
C LEU A 237 -14.97 -7.10 -4.08
N CYS A 238 -15.75 -6.09 -3.70
CA CYS A 238 -15.34 -4.70 -3.80
C CYS A 238 -14.64 -4.28 -2.49
N SER A 239 -13.52 -3.58 -2.60
CA SER A 239 -12.93 -2.82 -1.49
C SER A 239 -12.80 -1.34 -1.87
N GLY A 240 -12.40 -0.52 -0.90
CA GLY A 240 -11.98 0.84 -1.18
C GLY A 240 -11.22 1.47 -0.04
N GLY A 241 -10.33 2.38 -0.41
CA GLY A 241 -9.42 3.03 0.51
C GLY A 241 -8.84 4.30 -0.07
N SER A 242 -8.31 5.12 0.81
CA SER A 242 -7.76 6.43 0.45
C SER A 242 -6.36 6.35 -0.14
N ASP A 243 -5.63 5.26 0.13
CA ASP A 243 -4.20 5.13 -0.10
C ASP A 243 -3.43 6.25 0.64
N TRP A 244 -3.85 6.52 1.88
CA TRP A 244 -3.36 7.67 2.65
C TRP A 244 -1.98 7.41 3.23
N HIS A 245 -1.06 8.35 2.99
CA HIS A 245 0.33 8.29 3.47
C HIS A 245 0.71 9.50 4.31
N SER A 246 0.19 10.70 4.02
CA SER A 246 0.56 11.92 4.74
C SER A 246 -0.49 13.02 4.60
N PRO A 247 -0.56 13.96 5.57
CA PRO A 247 -1.39 15.15 5.44
C PRO A 247 -0.89 16.11 4.33
N ASP A 248 0.40 16.06 4.00
CA ASP A 248 1.05 16.94 3.01
C ASP A 248 0.54 16.72 1.58
N ALA A 249 -0.13 15.59 1.32
CA ALA A 249 -0.83 15.32 0.08
C ALA A 249 -2.14 16.14 -0.07
N GLY A 250 -2.44 17.03 0.88
CA GLY A 250 -3.63 17.90 0.86
C GLY A 250 -4.92 17.17 1.21
N ARG A 251 -4.83 16.02 1.89
CA ARG A 251 -5.97 15.24 2.38
C ARG A 251 -5.78 14.88 3.83
N SER A 252 -6.75 15.26 4.66
CA SER A 252 -6.84 14.80 6.03
C SER A 252 -7.38 13.38 6.07
N LEU A 253 -6.97 12.63 7.07
CA LEU A 253 -7.51 11.30 7.30
C LEU A 253 -9.00 11.44 7.70
N GLY A 254 -9.89 10.73 7.00
CA GLY A 254 -11.35 10.89 7.09
C GLY A 254 -12.00 11.78 6.02
N ASP A 255 -11.22 12.50 5.20
CA ASP A 255 -11.76 13.24 4.03
C ASP A 255 -12.35 12.29 2.98
N PHE A 256 -11.82 11.06 2.93
CA PHE A 256 -12.35 9.96 2.13
C PHE A 256 -12.93 8.89 3.05
N PHE A 257 -14.04 8.28 2.61
CA PHE A 257 -14.56 7.05 3.18
C PHE A 257 -15.43 6.35 2.13
N VAL A 258 -15.60 5.05 2.33
CA VAL A 258 -16.59 4.22 1.65
C VAL A 258 -17.68 3.88 2.67
N GLY A 259 -18.95 3.91 2.26
CA GLY A 259 -20.01 3.39 3.12
C GLY A 259 -19.90 1.86 3.22
N ALA A 260 -20.24 1.31 4.39
CA ALA A 260 -20.16 -0.14 4.58
C ALA A 260 -21.09 -0.94 3.66
N VAL A 261 -22.14 -0.34 3.09
CA VAL A 261 -23.05 -1.02 2.16
C VAL A 261 -22.33 -1.31 0.84
N GLU A 262 -21.48 -0.40 0.38
CA GLU A 262 -20.73 -0.53 -0.86
C GLU A 262 -19.69 -1.67 -0.86
N ILE A 263 -19.29 -2.13 0.32
CA ILE A 263 -18.27 -3.18 0.54
C ILE A 263 -18.77 -4.27 1.50
N GLU A 264 -20.09 -4.42 1.67
CA GLU A 264 -20.69 -5.26 2.71
C GLU A 264 -20.23 -6.72 2.61
N ASP A 265 -20.13 -7.25 1.39
CA ASP A 265 -19.72 -8.64 1.20
C ASP A 265 -18.28 -8.89 1.65
N LEU A 266 -17.37 -7.93 1.49
CA LEU A 266 -16.00 -8.04 1.98
C LEU A 266 -15.96 -8.07 3.51
N LEU A 267 -16.70 -7.17 4.15
CA LEU A 267 -16.81 -7.08 5.62
C LEU A 267 -17.42 -8.36 6.19
N ARG A 268 -18.50 -8.85 5.58
CA ARG A 268 -19.19 -10.09 5.96
C ARG A 268 -18.29 -11.31 5.85
N VAL A 269 -17.51 -11.43 4.78
CA VAL A 269 -16.53 -12.53 4.61
C VAL A 269 -15.42 -12.46 5.66
N GLY A 270 -14.98 -11.24 6.00
CA GLY A 270 -14.04 -10.98 7.09
C GLY A 270 -14.60 -11.15 8.52
N GLY A 271 -15.91 -11.34 8.65
CA GLY A 271 -16.59 -11.63 9.92
C GLY A 271 -17.04 -10.40 10.71
N ILE A 272 -17.25 -9.24 10.07
CA ILE A 272 -17.65 -7.99 10.71
C ILE A 272 -18.84 -7.31 10.04
#